data_AF-A0AAD8LU82-F1
#
_entry.id   AF-A0AAD8LU82-F1
#
_cell.length_a   1.000
_cell.length_b   1.000
_cell.length_c   1.000
_cell.angle_alpha   90.00
_cell.angle_beta   90.00
_cell.angle_gamma   90.00
#
_symmetry.space_group_name_H-M   'P 1'
#
loop_
_entity.id
_entity.type
_entity.pdbx_description
1 polymer ?
#
loop_
_entity_poly.entity_id
_entity_poly.type
_entity_poly.pdbx_seq_one_letter_code
_entity_poly.pdbx_strand_id
1 'polypeptide(L)'
;MDQRSRVSSVDSLGPNDEDMPYSDDETDDELDEPQPKNTEQNRINQETEDKQGPVKKEGTWKVKANDRRFCELPEFQKKSFLWFKKSKYSGNSIRTYKYNPITFLPLNLIDQFKRAANAYFLALLILQVIPQISTLPWYTTLVPLILVLGITAIKDLVDDIARHRMDNEINNRSCDVLQDGRFQSYKWKDIQVGDIVRLKKNDFIPADILLLSTSEPNSLCYVETAELDGETNLKFKLALKVTHEELQTEQQMSDYDGVCILNITTSLETPMAW
;
A
#
# COMPACT_ATOMS: atom_id res chain seq x y z
N MET A 1 -20.57 -47.31 58.25
CA MET A 1 -20.41 -46.57 56.99
C MET A 1 -19.64 -47.50 56.06
N ASP A 2 -20.41 -48.35 55.36
CA ASP A 2 -19.96 -49.57 54.67
C ASP A 2 -20.32 -49.50 53.17
N GLN A 3 -19.47 -50.12 52.36
CA GLN A 3 -19.68 -50.38 50.92
C GLN A 3 -20.65 -51.56 50.71
N ARG A 4 -21.62 -51.45 49.77
CA ARG A 4 -21.97 -52.46 48.72
C ARG A 4 -23.26 -52.17 47.91
N SER A 5 -23.10 -52.16 46.58
CA SER A 5 -23.89 -52.77 45.48
C SER A 5 -25.44 -53.02 45.55
N ARG A 6 -26.17 -52.58 44.49
CA ARG A 6 -27.20 -53.28 43.63
C ARG A 6 -28.04 -52.21 42.90
N VAL A 7 -28.12 -52.10 41.55
CA VAL A 7 -28.81 -52.90 40.50
C VAL A 7 -30.37 -52.81 40.48
N SER A 8 -30.86 -52.13 39.43
CA SER A 8 -32.10 -52.21 38.58
C SER A 8 -33.53 -52.15 39.15
N SER A 9 -34.40 -51.32 38.53
CA SER A 9 -35.53 -51.71 37.62
C SER A 9 -36.29 -50.46 37.08
N VAL A 10 -36.41 -50.24 35.75
CA VAL A 10 -37.63 -50.33 34.87
C VAL A 10 -38.64 -49.16 35.11
N ASP A 11 -39.16 -48.33 34.18
CA ASP A 11 -39.57 -48.44 32.75
C ASP A 11 -39.86 -47.04 32.13
N SER A 12 -39.89 -46.96 30.78
CA SER A 12 -40.81 -46.16 29.92
C SER A 12 -40.22 -45.16 28.89
N LEU A 13 -40.34 -45.57 27.61
CA LEU A 13 -40.83 -44.84 26.42
C LEU A 13 -39.99 -43.72 25.74
N GLY A 14 -39.43 -44.08 24.56
CA GLY A 14 -39.66 -43.41 23.26
C GLY A 14 -38.86 -42.15 22.89
N PRO A 15 -38.14 -42.13 21.75
CA PRO A 15 -37.43 -40.94 21.25
C PRO A 15 -38.33 -40.07 20.35
N ASN A 16 -38.29 -38.75 20.53
CA ASN A 16 -38.87 -37.77 19.60
C ASN A 16 -37.75 -37.23 18.71
N ASP A 17 -37.69 -37.73 17.47
CA ASP A 17 -36.98 -37.09 16.36
C ASP A 17 -37.95 -36.06 15.74
N GLU A 18 -37.55 -34.79 15.68
CA GLU A 18 -38.30 -33.77 14.94
C GLU A 18 -37.93 -33.81 13.45
N ASP A 19 -38.94 -34.11 12.64
CA ASP A 19 -38.91 -34.17 11.18
C ASP A 19 -38.73 -32.77 10.54
N MET A 20 -37.76 -32.65 9.62
CA MET A 20 -37.68 -31.53 8.67
C MET A 20 -38.67 -31.76 7.52
N PRO A 21 -39.49 -30.76 7.13
CA PRO A 21 -40.35 -30.88 5.97
C PRO A 21 -39.55 -30.61 4.68
N TYR A 22 -39.43 -31.64 3.83
CA TYR A 22 -39.08 -31.49 2.42
C TYR A 22 -40.33 -31.01 1.66
N SER A 23 -40.19 -29.96 0.87
CA SER A 23 -41.18 -29.53 -0.11
C SER A 23 -40.89 -30.21 -1.45
N ASP A 24 -41.72 -31.20 -1.78
CA ASP A 24 -41.85 -31.76 -3.12
C ASP A 24 -42.80 -30.86 -3.94
N ASP A 25 -42.30 -30.25 -5.01
CA ASP A 25 -43.11 -29.83 -6.15
C ASP A 25 -42.45 -30.42 -7.40
N GLU A 26 -43.14 -31.39 -8.02
CA GLU A 26 -42.80 -32.00 -9.32
C GLU A 26 -43.43 -31.21 -10.48
N THR A 27 -42.97 -31.52 -11.71
CA THR A 27 -43.45 -31.19 -13.09
C THR A 27 -42.75 -29.99 -13.77
N ASP A 28 -42.16 -30.07 -14.98
CA ASP A 28 -42.22 -31.03 -16.09
C ASP A 28 -40.89 -31.08 -16.89
N ASP A 29 -40.61 -32.24 -17.50
CA ASP A 29 -39.54 -32.49 -18.47
C ASP A 29 -39.84 -31.84 -19.84
N GLU A 30 -39.08 -30.80 -20.24
CA GLU A 30 -38.88 -30.45 -21.65
C GLU A 30 -37.41 -30.73 -22.04
N LEU A 31 -37.22 -31.72 -22.92
CA LEU A 31 -35.95 -32.04 -23.55
C LEU A 31 -35.70 -31.09 -24.73
N ASP A 32 -34.84 -30.09 -24.55
CA ASP A 32 -34.32 -29.28 -25.67
C ASP A 32 -33.14 -30.00 -26.38
N GLU A 33 -33.29 -30.22 -27.68
CA GLU A 33 -32.27 -30.79 -28.58
C GLU A 33 -31.01 -29.88 -28.67
N PRO A 34 -29.80 -30.47 -28.82
CA PRO A 34 -28.58 -29.68 -28.95
C PRO A 34 -28.46 -29.05 -30.36
N GLN A 35 -28.64 -27.72 -30.45
CA GLN A 35 -28.30 -26.94 -31.64
C GLN A 35 -26.77 -26.82 -31.83
N PRO A 36 -26.25 -26.91 -33.06
CA PRO A 36 -24.82 -27.07 -33.33
C PRO A 36 -23.98 -25.83 -33.00
N LYS A 37 -22.83 -26.06 -32.35
CA LYS A 37 -21.80 -25.05 -32.06
C LYS A 37 -21.32 -24.38 -33.35
N ASN A 38 -21.62 -23.08 -33.49
CA ASN A 38 -21.16 -22.26 -34.60
C ASN A 38 -19.64 -22.07 -34.52
N THR A 39 -18.92 -22.99 -35.17
CA THR A 39 -17.44 -23.10 -35.13
C THR A 39 -16.75 -21.96 -35.89
N GLU A 40 -17.48 -21.22 -36.72
CA GLU A 40 -16.97 -20.05 -37.45
C GLU A 40 -16.84 -18.80 -36.58
N GLN A 41 -17.72 -18.58 -35.60
CA GLN A 41 -17.66 -17.39 -34.74
C GLN A 41 -16.42 -17.40 -33.84
N ASN A 42 -16.00 -18.58 -33.36
CA ASN A 42 -14.80 -18.74 -32.55
C ASN A 42 -13.50 -18.55 -33.36
N ARG A 43 -13.51 -18.85 -34.67
CA ARG A 43 -12.36 -18.59 -35.55
C ARG A 43 -12.20 -17.10 -35.86
N ILE A 44 -13.31 -16.41 -36.10
CA ILE A 44 -13.29 -14.96 -36.33
C ILE A 44 -12.84 -14.23 -35.06
N ASN A 45 -13.29 -14.67 -33.88
CA ASN A 45 -12.86 -14.09 -32.60
C ASN A 45 -11.36 -14.33 -32.32
N GLN A 46 -10.82 -15.52 -32.64
CA GLN A 46 -9.39 -15.81 -32.50
C GLN A 46 -8.51 -15.00 -33.47
N GLU A 47 -8.97 -14.78 -34.71
CA GLU A 47 -8.22 -13.94 -35.67
C GLU A 47 -8.26 -12.44 -35.33
N THR A 48 -9.28 -11.95 -34.62
CA THR A 48 -9.31 -10.57 -34.10
C THR A 48 -8.44 -10.34 -32.86
N GLU A 49 -8.14 -11.37 -32.07
CA GLU A 49 -7.23 -11.25 -30.92
C GLU A 49 -5.75 -11.33 -31.35
N ASP A 50 -5.42 -12.10 -32.38
CA ASP A 50 -4.03 -12.24 -32.86
C ASP A 50 -3.51 -11.04 -33.68
N LYS A 51 -4.38 -10.09 -34.05
CA LYS A 51 -4.01 -8.89 -34.85
C LYS A 51 -4.09 -7.56 -34.12
N GLN A 52 -4.41 -7.56 -32.83
CA GLN A 52 -4.31 -6.34 -32.02
C GLN A 52 -2.97 -6.33 -31.27
N GLY A 53 -2.02 -5.54 -31.78
CA GLY A 53 -0.84 -5.13 -31.01
C GLY A 53 -1.26 -4.59 -29.63
N PRO A 54 -0.37 -4.65 -28.62
CA PRO A 54 -0.76 -4.55 -27.21
C PRO A 54 -1.52 -3.25 -26.95
N VAL A 55 -2.83 -3.37 -26.77
CA VAL A 55 -3.70 -2.28 -26.32
C VAL A 55 -3.22 -1.92 -24.91
N LYS A 56 -2.56 -0.75 -24.79
CA LYS A 56 -2.14 -0.20 -23.50
C LYS A 56 -3.38 0.11 -22.67
N LYS A 57 -3.81 -0.84 -21.84
CA LYS A 57 -4.76 -0.58 -20.77
C LYS A 57 -4.10 0.39 -19.77
N GLU A 58 -4.56 1.64 -19.77
CA GLU A 58 -4.15 2.64 -18.79
C GLU A 58 -4.58 2.15 -17.40
N GLY A 59 -3.63 1.85 -16.51
CA GLY A 59 -3.91 1.39 -15.14
C GLY A 59 -3.34 0.02 -14.76
N THR A 60 -2.77 -0.74 -15.70
CA THR A 60 -2.12 -2.01 -15.39
C THR A 60 -0.64 -1.81 -15.00
N TRP A 61 -0.24 -2.34 -13.86
CA TRP A 61 1.15 -2.49 -13.43
C TRP A 61 1.61 -3.91 -13.70
N LYS A 62 2.84 -4.06 -14.17
CA LYS A 62 3.46 -5.35 -14.45
C LYS A 62 4.81 -5.37 -13.78
N VAL A 63 5.00 -6.31 -12.87
CA VAL A 63 6.24 -6.45 -12.11
C VAL A 63 6.79 -7.83 -12.39
N LYS A 64 8.05 -7.91 -12.80
CA LYS A 64 8.75 -9.17 -12.98
C LYS A 64 9.64 -9.42 -11.76
N ALA A 65 9.56 -10.62 -11.19
CA ALA A 65 10.42 -11.02 -10.09
C ALA A 65 11.87 -11.16 -10.56
N ASN A 66 12.81 -10.75 -9.72
CA ASN A 66 14.27 -10.85 -9.94
C ASN A 66 14.80 -10.11 -11.19
N ASP A 67 14.02 -9.18 -11.77
CA ASP A 67 14.44 -8.40 -12.94
C ASP A 67 14.18 -6.91 -12.73
N ARG A 68 15.21 -6.21 -12.21
CA ARG A 68 15.20 -4.74 -12.10
C ARG A 68 15.14 -4.05 -13.46
N ARG A 69 15.74 -4.65 -14.51
CA ARG A 69 15.79 -4.06 -15.86
C ARG A 69 14.43 -4.09 -16.53
N PHE A 70 13.56 -5.04 -16.16
CA PHE A 70 12.17 -5.08 -16.62
C PHE A 70 11.46 -3.75 -16.33
N CYS A 71 11.64 -3.18 -15.14
CA CYS A 71 11.06 -1.90 -14.75
C CYS A 71 11.68 -0.69 -15.47
N GLU A 72 12.85 -0.85 -16.08
CA GLU A 72 13.56 0.19 -16.84
C GLU A 72 13.22 0.21 -18.34
N LEU A 73 12.51 -0.82 -18.84
CA LEU A 73 12.11 -0.94 -20.24
C LEU A 73 11.36 0.32 -20.74
N PRO A 74 11.51 0.68 -22.04
CA PRO A 74 10.92 1.90 -22.59
C PRO A 74 9.39 1.95 -22.46
N GLU A 75 8.72 0.81 -22.33
CA GLU A 75 7.28 0.71 -22.08
C GLU A 75 6.86 1.34 -20.75
N PHE A 76 7.74 1.27 -19.74
CA PHE A 76 7.55 1.84 -18.41
C PHE A 76 8.24 3.19 -18.24
N GLN A 77 8.84 3.75 -19.29
CA GLN A 77 9.43 5.09 -19.24
C GLN A 77 8.41 6.12 -19.71
N LYS A 78 8.06 7.08 -18.84
CA LYS A 78 7.28 8.24 -19.23
C LYS A 78 8.22 9.34 -19.71
N LYS A 79 7.94 9.90 -20.89
CA LYS A 79 8.64 11.11 -21.36
C LYS A 79 8.16 12.28 -20.52
N SER A 80 9.05 12.89 -19.75
CA SER A 80 8.78 14.15 -19.06
C SER A 80 9.01 15.32 -20.02
N PHE A 81 8.39 16.45 -19.70
CA PHE A 81 8.74 17.75 -20.28
C PHE A 81 10.26 17.95 -20.13
N LEU A 82 10.94 18.37 -21.21
CA LEU A 82 12.41 18.55 -21.33
C LEU A 82 13.30 17.31 -21.57
N TRP A 83 12.84 16.26 -22.29
CA TRP A 83 13.66 15.06 -22.66
C TRP A 83 14.14 14.22 -21.46
N PHE A 84 13.73 14.55 -20.23
CA PHE A 84 14.01 13.67 -19.09
C PHE A 84 13.09 12.45 -19.15
N LYS A 85 13.67 11.25 -19.16
CA LYS A 85 12.91 10.00 -18.98
C LYS A 85 12.71 9.80 -17.48
N LYS A 86 11.47 9.55 -17.07
CA LYS A 86 11.14 9.14 -15.70
C LYS A 86 10.58 7.73 -15.73
N SER A 87 11.07 6.87 -14.84
CA SER A 87 10.48 5.56 -14.61
C SER A 87 9.03 5.71 -14.14
N LYS A 88 8.16 4.79 -14.56
CA LYS A 88 6.78 4.67 -14.06
C LYS A 88 6.77 4.30 -12.58
N TYR A 89 7.80 3.61 -12.09
CA TYR A 89 7.95 3.19 -10.70
C TYR A 89 8.70 4.25 -9.90
N SER A 90 8.16 4.62 -8.74
CA SER A 90 8.88 5.46 -7.77
C SER A 90 9.94 4.63 -7.05
N GLY A 91 11.02 5.28 -6.63
CA GLY A 91 11.97 4.66 -5.70
C GLY A 91 11.36 4.52 -4.29
N ASN A 92 11.97 3.67 -3.47
CA ASN A 92 11.51 3.37 -2.11
C ASN A 92 12.02 4.36 -1.05
N SER A 93 12.38 5.58 -1.43
CA SER A 93 12.87 6.60 -0.48
C SER A 93 11.70 7.44 0.04
N ILE A 94 11.53 7.43 1.36
CA ILE A 94 10.52 8.24 2.05
C ILE A 94 11.10 9.65 2.32
N ARG A 95 10.30 10.68 2.05
CA ARG A 95 10.63 12.08 2.35
C ARG A 95 9.39 12.77 2.92
N THR A 96 9.41 13.04 4.21
CA THR A 96 8.34 13.71 4.97
C THR A 96 8.70 15.15 5.34
N TYR A 97 9.99 15.50 5.35
CA TYR A 97 10.44 16.88 5.52
C TYR A 97 9.99 17.75 4.34
N LYS A 98 9.67 19.03 4.63
CA LYS A 98 9.16 19.97 3.63
C LYS A 98 10.22 20.95 3.15
N TYR A 99 11.19 21.25 4.00
CA TYR A 99 12.11 22.34 3.76
C TYR A 99 13.54 21.84 3.51
N ASN A 100 14.22 22.57 2.63
CA ASN A 100 15.67 22.55 2.48
C ASN A 100 16.22 23.74 3.28
N PRO A 101 17.47 23.75 3.80
CA PRO A 101 17.97 24.86 4.62
C PRO A 101 17.86 26.25 3.95
N ILE A 102 17.91 26.30 2.63
CA ILE A 102 17.77 27.54 1.84
C ILE A 102 16.29 27.89 1.56
N THR A 103 15.44 26.88 1.40
CA THR A 103 14.02 27.08 1.07
C THR A 103 13.15 27.24 2.33
N PHE A 104 13.68 26.91 3.50
CA PHE A 104 13.01 27.02 4.80
C PHE A 104 12.44 28.42 5.02
N LEU A 105 13.29 29.46 5.02
CA LEU A 105 12.88 30.82 5.36
C LEU A 105 11.76 31.36 4.43
N PRO A 106 11.90 31.35 3.09
CA PRO A 106 10.86 31.92 2.23
C PRO A 106 9.54 31.14 2.28
N LEU A 107 9.58 29.81 2.26
CA LEU A 107 8.34 29.01 2.28
C LEU A 107 7.66 29.05 3.64
N ASN A 108 8.43 28.94 4.73
CA ASN A 108 7.90 29.03 6.08
C ASN A 108 7.22 30.39 6.33
N LEU A 109 7.81 31.50 5.87
CA LEU A 109 7.18 32.82 5.99
C LEU A 109 5.88 32.90 5.19
N ILE A 110 5.86 32.41 3.95
CA ILE A 110 4.63 32.39 3.13
C ILE A 110 3.53 31.58 3.85
N ASP A 111 3.87 30.41 4.39
CA ASP A 111 2.91 29.58 5.13
C ASP A 111 2.43 30.24 6.42
N GLN A 112 3.31 30.96 7.14
CA GLN A 112 2.90 31.74 8.32
C GLN A 112 1.96 32.90 7.95
N PHE A 113 2.17 33.59 6.83
CA PHE A 113 1.30 34.70 6.39
C PHE A 113 -0.03 34.27 5.77
N LYS A 114 -0.22 32.99 5.41
CA LYS A 114 -1.54 32.44 5.05
C LYS A 114 -2.53 32.48 6.22
N ARG A 115 -2.04 32.58 7.45
CA ARG A 115 -2.88 32.72 8.65
C ARG A 115 -3.41 34.15 8.75
N ALA A 116 -4.74 34.31 8.82
CA ALA A 116 -5.41 35.62 8.83
C ALA A 116 -4.87 36.58 9.91
N ALA A 117 -4.51 36.07 11.09
CA ALA A 117 -3.93 36.88 12.16
C ALA A 117 -2.58 37.51 11.77
N ASN A 118 -1.69 36.74 11.13
CA ASN A 118 -0.38 37.23 10.69
C ASN A 118 -0.52 38.22 9.53
N ALA A 119 -1.48 37.98 8.62
CA ALA A 119 -1.83 38.93 7.56
C ALA A 119 -2.41 40.25 8.12
N TYR A 120 -3.24 40.18 9.17
CA TYR A 120 -3.77 41.35 9.86
C TYR A 120 -2.66 42.22 10.46
N PHE A 121 -1.72 41.62 11.20
CA PHE A 121 -0.57 42.36 11.75
C PHE A 121 0.34 42.93 10.67
N LEU A 122 0.50 42.24 9.53
CA LEU A 122 1.23 42.76 8.38
C LEU A 122 0.54 44.00 7.79
N ALA A 123 -0.78 43.97 7.63
CA ALA A 123 -1.54 45.12 7.14
C ALA A 123 -1.45 46.33 8.10
N LEU A 124 -1.52 46.08 9.41
CA LEU A 124 -1.29 47.13 10.42
C LEU A 124 0.12 47.72 10.34
N LEU A 125 1.13 46.88 10.14
CA LEU A 125 2.52 47.33 9.97
C LEU A 125 2.67 48.21 8.72
N ILE A 126 2.06 47.81 7.60
CA ILE A 126 2.07 48.61 6.36
C ILE A 126 1.37 49.96 6.56
N LEU A 127 0.22 49.98 7.24
CA LEU A 127 -0.51 51.23 7.52
C LEU A 127 0.30 52.19 8.42
N GLN A 128 1.13 51.65 9.32
CA GLN A 128 1.97 52.41 10.23
C GLN A 128 3.25 52.98 9.59
N VAL A 129 3.61 52.53 8.38
CA VAL A 129 4.69 53.16 7.59
C VAL A 129 4.29 54.57 7.13
N ILE A 130 2.99 54.88 7.05
CA ILE A 130 2.49 56.20 6.68
C ILE A 130 2.43 57.08 7.95
N PRO A 131 3.36 58.04 8.13
CA PRO A 131 3.46 58.82 9.37
C PRO A 131 2.26 59.75 9.61
N GLN A 132 1.43 59.99 8.59
CA GLN A 132 0.24 60.84 8.66
C GLN A 132 -0.96 60.14 9.32
N ILE A 133 -0.97 58.80 9.33
CA ILE A 133 -2.08 57.98 9.86
C ILE A 133 -1.64 57.24 11.14
N SER A 134 -0.32 57.08 11.36
CA SER A 134 0.20 56.34 12.50
C SER A 134 0.15 57.15 13.80
N THR A 135 -0.60 56.65 14.78
CA THR A 135 -0.65 57.20 16.16
C THR A 135 0.32 56.50 17.11
N LEU A 136 0.90 55.37 16.70
CA LEU A 136 1.79 54.54 17.50
C LEU A 136 3.17 54.40 16.82
N PRO A 137 4.27 54.26 17.59
CA PRO A 137 5.58 53.96 17.01
C PRO A 137 5.60 52.58 16.35
N TRP A 138 6.24 52.47 15.18
CA TRP A 138 6.33 51.24 14.37
C TRP A 138 6.91 50.03 15.12
N TYR A 139 7.74 50.24 16.15
CA TYR A 139 8.32 49.15 16.93
C TYR A 139 7.28 48.42 17.80
N THR A 140 6.18 49.08 18.18
CA THR A 140 5.16 48.52 19.07
C THR A 140 4.37 47.37 18.44
N THR A 141 4.22 47.37 17.12
CA THR A 141 3.58 46.28 16.35
C THR A 141 4.59 45.34 15.72
N LEU A 142 5.75 45.86 15.31
CA LEU A 142 6.81 45.06 14.72
C LEU A 142 7.38 44.05 15.71
N VAL A 143 7.64 44.47 16.96
CA VAL A 143 8.28 43.60 17.96
C VAL A 143 7.43 42.36 18.27
N PRO A 144 6.13 42.46 18.62
CA PRO A 144 5.28 41.29 18.83
C PRO A 144 5.17 40.40 17.59
N LEU A 145 5.08 40.99 16.39
CA LEU A 145 4.99 40.23 15.14
C LEU A 145 6.26 39.41 14.89
N ILE A 146 7.44 40.03 14.99
CA ILE A 146 8.72 39.32 14.84
C ILE A 146 8.87 38.22 15.90
N LEU A 147 8.47 38.49 17.15
CA LEU A 147 8.54 37.51 18.22
C LEU A 147 7.68 36.28 17.91
N VAL A 148 6.42 36.48 17.53
CA VAL A 148 5.49 35.38 17.23
C VAL A 148 5.92 34.59 16.00
N LEU A 149 6.31 35.28 14.92
CA LEU A 149 6.82 34.64 13.70
C LEU A 149 8.13 33.88 13.99
N GLY A 150 9.01 34.47 14.81
CA GLY A 150 10.28 33.88 15.22
C GLY A 150 10.12 32.60 16.02
N ILE A 151 9.29 32.61 17.08
CA ILE A 151 9.02 31.40 17.88
C ILE A 151 8.40 30.30 17.02
N THR A 152 7.44 30.66 16.15
CA THR A 152 6.79 29.71 15.24
C THR A 152 7.79 29.12 14.26
N ALA A 153 8.65 29.97 13.66
CA ALA A 153 9.68 29.51 12.73
C ALA A 153 10.71 28.61 13.41
N ILE A 154 11.15 28.92 14.64
CA ILE A 154 12.08 28.05 15.39
C ILE A 154 11.44 26.69 15.66
N LYS A 155 10.17 26.66 16.09
CA LYS A 155 9.43 25.42 16.30
C LYS A 155 9.36 24.60 15.01
N ASP A 156 8.90 25.22 13.92
CA ASP A 156 8.75 24.56 12.62
C ASP A 156 10.11 24.03 12.10
N LEU A 157 11.20 24.74 12.37
CA LEU A 157 12.56 24.30 12.04
C LEU A 157 12.97 23.07 12.85
N VAL A 158 12.75 23.07 14.16
CA VAL A 158 13.07 21.93 15.03
C VAL A 158 12.27 20.69 14.60
N ASP A 159 10.98 20.86 14.35
CA ASP A 159 10.11 19.79 13.88
C ASP A 159 10.57 19.23 12.52
N ASP A 160 10.96 20.10 11.58
CA ASP A 160 11.45 19.64 10.26
C ASP A 160 12.81 18.94 10.37
N ILE A 161 13.74 19.42 11.22
CA ILE A 161 15.02 18.73 11.50
C ILE A 161 14.79 17.35 12.11
N ALA A 162 13.82 17.22 13.02
CA ALA A 162 13.45 15.93 13.59
C ALA A 162 12.95 14.97 12.50
N ARG A 163 12.10 15.45 11.57
CA ARG A 163 11.66 14.66 10.41
C ARG A 163 12.80 14.23 9.51
N HIS A 164 13.75 15.12 9.22
CA HIS A 164 14.96 14.77 8.44
C HIS A 164 15.73 13.62 9.07
N ARG A 165 15.88 13.62 10.41
CA ARG A 165 16.56 12.54 11.14
C ARG A 165 15.78 11.22 11.05
N MET A 166 14.46 11.27 11.28
CA MET A 166 13.58 10.09 11.21
C MET A 166 13.55 9.48 9.81
N ASP A 167 13.40 10.32 8.77
CA ASP A 167 13.44 9.89 7.37
C ASP A 167 14.77 9.21 7.05
N ASN A 168 15.89 9.77 7.52
CA ASN A 168 17.21 9.19 7.29
C ASN A 168 17.37 7.85 8.03
N GLU A 169 16.81 7.70 9.23
CA GLU A 169 16.82 6.43 9.96
C GLU A 169 16.03 5.36 9.20
N ILE A 170 14.79 5.64 8.81
CA ILE A 170 13.92 4.72 8.07
C ILE A 170 14.56 4.32 6.73
N ASN A 171 15.05 5.30 5.96
CA ASN A 171 15.67 5.05 4.66
C ASN A 171 16.97 4.23 4.73
N ASN A 172 17.66 4.23 5.87
CA ASN A 172 18.91 3.46 6.08
C ASN A 172 18.68 2.12 6.82
N ARG A 173 17.45 1.78 7.20
CA ARG A 173 17.13 0.43 7.70
C ARG A 173 17.54 -0.61 6.66
N SER A 174 18.03 -1.75 7.12
CA SER A 174 18.47 -2.84 6.25
C SER A 174 17.37 -3.89 6.06
N CYS A 175 17.38 -4.54 4.89
CA CYS A 175 16.56 -5.69 4.55
C CYS A 175 17.41 -6.67 3.72
N ASP A 176 17.18 -7.98 3.88
CA ASP A 176 17.81 -8.99 3.04
C ASP A 176 17.10 -9.01 1.68
N VAL A 177 17.84 -8.81 0.59
CA VAL A 177 17.34 -8.83 -0.79
C VAL A 177 18.11 -9.88 -1.58
N LEU A 178 17.41 -10.69 -2.37
CA LEU A 178 18.03 -11.66 -3.26
C LEU A 178 18.65 -10.94 -4.46
N GLN A 179 19.96 -11.04 -4.59
CA GLN A 179 20.74 -10.49 -5.70
C GLN A 179 21.84 -11.49 -6.07
N ASP A 180 21.99 -11.76 -7.38
CA ASP A 180 22.98 -12.71 -7.91
C ASP A 180 22.93 -14.10 -7.23
N GLY A 181 21.72 -14.57 -6.92
CA GLY A 181 21.48 -15.87 -6.30
C GLY A 181 21.82 -15.96 -4.80
N ARG A 182 22.05 -14.82 -4.12
CA ARG A 182 22.29 -14.78 -2.66
C ARG A 182 21.56 -13.62 -2.00
N PHE A 183 21.16 -13.81 -0.75
CA PHE A 183 20.61 -12.72 0.05
C PHE A 183 21.71 -11.79 0.54
N GLN A 184 21.59 -10.52 0.18
CA GLN A 184 22.51 -9.45 0.56
C GLN A 184 21.74 -8.36 1.30
N SER A 185 22.40 -7.69 2.23
CA SER A 185 21.78 -6.62 3.00
C SER A 185 21.73 -5.33 2.18
N TYR A 186 20.52 -4.83 1.90
CA TYR A 186 20.28 -3.57 1.21
C TYR A 186 19.57 -2.58 2.13
N LYS A 187 19.79 -1.28 1.91
CA LYS A 187 19.03 -0.24 2.61
C LYS A 187 17.63 -0.12 2.01
N TRP A 188 16.65 0.24 2.83
CA TRP A 188 15.26 0.38 2.38
C TRP A 188 15.11 1.30 1.18
N LYS A 189 15.81 2.43 1.16
CA LYS A 189 15.78 3.38 0.04
C LYS A 189 16.29 2.82 -1.30
N ASP A 190 17.10 1.76 -1.25
CA ASP A 190 17.77 1.15 -2.40
C ASP A 190 17.00 -0.08 -2.95
N ILE A 191 15.90 -0.47 -2.29
CA ILE A 191 14.99 -1.54 -2.74
C ILE A 191 14.23 -1.06 -3.98
N GLN A 192 14.10 -1.93 -4.97
CA GLN A 192 13.42 -1.65 -6.23
C GLN A 192 12.27 -2.62 -6.48
N VAL A 193 11.32 -2.19 -7.32
CA VAL A 193 10.18 -3.02 -7.72
C VAL A 193 10.67 -4.22 -8.53
N GLY A 194 10.30 -5.42 -8.10
CA GLY A 194 10.76 -6.69 -8.66
C GLY A 194 11.79 -7.43 -7.79
N ASP A 195 12.35 -6.77 -6.79
CA ASP A 195 13.27 -7.40 -5.84
C ASP A 195 12.55 -8.43 -4.96
N ILE A 196 13.18 -9.59 -4.78
CA ILE A 196 12.73 -10.60 -3.81
C ILE A 196 13.38 -10.27 -2.47
N VAL A 197 12.55 -10.03 -1.46
CA VAL A 197 13.00 -9.69 -0.11
C VAL A 197 12.76 -10.84 0.85
N ARG A 198 13.68 -11.02 1.81
CA ARG A 198 13.53 -11.97 2.91
C ARG A 198 13.39 -11.21 4.22
N LEU A 199 12.25 -11.40 4.88
CA LEU A 199 11.96 -10.82 6.19
C LEU A 199 12.07 -11.89 7.27
N LYS A 200 12.67 -11.53 8.41
CA LYS A 200 12.74 -12.40 9.59
C LYS A 200 11.60 -12.04 10.54
N LYS A 201 11.42 -12.88 11.56
CA LYS A 201 10.44 -12.62 12.61
C LYS A 201 10.71 -11.26 13.28
N ASN A 202 9.66 -10.46 13.43
CA ASN A 202 9.68 -9.11 13.98
C ASN A 202 10.39 -8.05 13.11
N ASP A 203 10.76 -8.38 11.87
CA ASP A 203 11.24 -7.35 10.94
C ASP A 203 10.06 -6.51 10.43
N PHE A 204 10.30 -5.22 10.26
CA PHE A 204 9.36 -4.33 9.60
C PHE A 204 9.33 -4.58 8.10
N ILE A 205 8.15 -4.46 7.52
CA ILE A 205 7.96 -4.60 6.07
C ILE A 205 8.41 -3.30 5.38
N PRO A 206 9.36 -3.34 4.43
CA PRO A 206 9.98 -2.13 3.84
C PRO A 206 9.13 -1.42 2.78
N ALA A 207 8.16 -2.11 2.19
CA ALA A 207 7.27 -1.64 1.11
C ALA A 207 6.09 -2.62 0.97
N ASP A 208 5.11 -2.29 0.13
CA ASP A 208 4.04 -3.25 -0.20
C ASP A 208 4.63 -4.47 -0.93
N ILE A 209 4.48 -5.66 -0.33
CA ILE A 209 5.04 -6.92 -0.83
C ILE A 209 3.96 -7.95 -1.12
N LEU A 210 4.26 -8.87 -2.03
CA LEU A 210 3.49 -10.08 -2.27
C LEU A 210 4.15 -11.25 -1.52
N LEU A 211 3.39 -11.95 -0.67
CA LEU A 211 3.88 -13.10 0.06
C LEU A 211 4.02 -14.31 -0.88
N LEU A 212 5.27 -14.72 -1.16
CA LEU A 212 5.58 -15.84 -2.04
C LEU A 212 5.68 -17.17 -1.29
N SER A 213 6.44 -17.18 -0.20
CA SER A 213 6.65 -18.36 0.65
C SER A 213 6.93 -17.92 2.09
N THR A 214 6.83 -18.86 3.02
CA THR A 214 7.06 -18.69 4.46
C THR A 214 7.73 -19.95 4.99
N SER A 215 8.37 -19.86 6.15
CA SER A 215 8.97 -21.02 6.84
C SER A 215 7.93 -21.93 7.51
N GLU A 216 6.68 -21.46 7.67
CA GLU A 216 5.61 -22.22 8.30
C GLU A 216 4.99 -23.25 7.33
N PRO A 217 4.65 -24.47 7.78
CA PRO A 217 4.25 -25.59 6.93
C PRO A 217 2.90 -25.41 6.20
N ASN A 218 2.08 -24.45 6.64
CA ASN A 218 0.75 -24.18 6.05
C ASN A 218 0.74 -22.91 5.20
N SER A 219 1.90 -22.42 4.73
CA SER A 219 2.00 -21.17 3.99
C SER A 219 1.46 -19.94 4.76
N LEU A 220 1.39 -20.02 6.09
CA LEU A 220 0.86 -18.96 6.96
C LEU A 220 1.94 -17.96 7.39
N CYS A 221 1.55 -16.68 7.40
CA CYS A 221 2.33 -15.58 7.95
C CYS A 221 1.41 -14.74 8.84
N TYR A 222 1.91 -14.27 9.98
CA TYR A 222 1.18 -13.37 10.86
C TYR A 222 1.79 -11.97 10.73
N VAL A 223 0.93 -10.99 10.50
CA VAL A 223 1.31 -9.59 10.35
C VAL A 223 0.62 -8.78 11.43
N GLU A 224 1.42 -8.02 12.17
CA GLU A 224 0.94 -7.00 13.09
C GLU A 224 0.69 -5.72 12.32
N THR A 225 -0.51 -5.14 12.44
CA THR A 225 -0.89 -3.90 11.76
C THR A 225 -1.12 -2.74 12.72
N ALA A 226 -0.71 -2.88 13.99
CA ALA A 226 -0.93 -1.89 15.04
C ALA A 226 -0.42 -0.49 14.68
N GLU A 227 0.65 -0.37 13.89
CA GLU A 227 1.17 0.93 13.43
C GLU A 227 0.31 1.60 12.35
N LEU A 228 -0.54 0.85 11.65
CA LEU A 228 -1.39 1.32 10.56
C LEU A 228 -2.83 1.59 10.99
N ASP A 229 -3.42 0.69 11.79
CA ASP A 229 -4.84 0.76 12.20
C ASP A 229 -5.06 0.79 13.72
N GLY A 230 -4.00 0.62 14.53
CA GLY A 230 -4.11 0.56 15.98
C GLY A 230 -4.64 -0.77 16.52
N GLU A 231 -4.89 -1.77 15.66
CA GLU A 231 -5.32 -3.10 16.09
C GLU A 231 -4.12 -3.92 16.56
N THR A 232 -4.19 -4.47 17.77
CA THR A 232 -3.11 -5.29 18.37
C THR A 232 -3.20 -6.77 18.00
N ASN A 233 -4.25 -7.17 17.28
CA ASN A 233 -4.44 -8.55 16.86
C ASN A 233 -3.58 -8.86 15.64
N LEU A 234 -2.93 -10.02 15.66
CA LEU A 234 -2.19 -10.52 14.51
C LEU A 234 -3.16 -10.95 13.40
N LYS A 235 -2.97 -10.40 12.20
CA LYS A 235 -3.73 -10.77 11.01
C LYS A 235 -2.96 -11.87 10.28
N PHE A 236 -3.61 -13.00 10.02
CA PHE A 236 -3.01 -14.07 9.22
C PHE A 236 -3.05 -13.72 7.73
N LYS A 237 -2.01 -14.12 7.00
CA LYS A 237 -1.84 -14.01 5.55
C LYS A 237 -1.40 -15.37 5.03
N LEU A 238 -1.86 -15.72 3.83
CA LEU A 238 -1.55 -16.98 3.17
C LEU A 238 -0.75 -16.71 1.90
N ALA A 239 0.34 -17.44 1.72
CA ALA A 239 1.06 -17.47 0.45
C ALA A 239 0.30 -18.35 -0.56
N LEU A 240 0.55 -18.15 -1.85
CA LEU A 240 0.01 -19.04 -2.87
C LEU A 240 0.67 -20.42 -2.72
N LYS A 241 -0.13 -21.49 -2.71
CA LYS A 241 0.36 -22.86 -2.51
C LYS A 241 1.47 -23.23 -3.50
N VAL A 242 1.29 -22.88 -4.77
CA VAL A 242 2.26 -23.15 -5.86
C VAL A 242 3.61 -22.48 -5.58
N THR A 243 3.61 -21.21 -5.16
CA THR A 243 4.87 -20.50 -4.88
C THR A 243 5.51 -20.99 -3.59
N HIS A 244 4.72 -21.39 -2.60
CA HIS A 244 5.27 -21.93 -1.35
C HIS A 244 5.97 -23.27 -1.57
N GLU A 245 5.37 -24.20 -2.31
CA GLU A 245 5.97 -25.53 -2.54
C GLU A 245 7.26 -25.44 -3.38
N GLU A 246 7.31 -24.53 -4.35
CA GLU A 246 8.45 -24.37 -5.27
C GLU A 246 9.57 -23.47 -4.72
N LEU A 247 9.27 -22.50 -3.85
CA LEU A 247 10.23 -21.48 -3.39
C LEU A 247 10.67 -21.71 -1.94
N GLN A 248 11.33 -22.84 -1.70
CA GLN A 248 11.88 -23.18 -0.37
C GLN A 248 13.38 -22.89 -0.26
N THR A 249 14.11 -23.00 -1.37
CA THR A 249 15.57 -22.84 -1.42
C THR A 249 15.96 -21.53 -2.10
N GLU A 250 17.08 -20.91 -1.69
CA GLU A 250 17.60 -19.68 -2.30
C GLU A 250 17.85 -19.83 -3.82
N GLN A 251 18.28 -21.01 -4.26
CA GLN A 251 18.47 -21.33 -5.68
C GLN A 251 17.15 -21.30 -6.46
N GLN A 252 16.09 -21.91 -5.93
CA GLN A 252 14.76 -21.90 -6.54
C GLN A 252 14.20 -20.48 -6.63
N MET A 253 14.44 -19.65 -5.61
CA MET A 253 14.07 -18.23 -5.63
C MET A 253 14.87 -17.42 -6.65
N SER A 254 16.13 -17.79 -6.90
CA SER A 254 16.97 -17.14 -7.91
C SER A 254 16.50 -17.46 -9.32
N ASP A 255 16.08 -18.71 -9.55
CA ASP A 255 15.61 -19.18 -10.86
C ASP A 255 14.12 -18.86 -11.10
N TYR A 256 13.44 -18.29 -10.11
CA TYR A 256 12.03 -17.95 -10.19
C TYR A 256 11.76 -16.84 -11.21
N ASP A 257 11.06 -17.19 -12.29
CA ASP A 257 10.53 -16.25 -13.27
C ASP A 257 9.00 -16.12 -13.11
N GLY A 258 8.58 -15.07 -12.38
CA GLY A 258 7.18 -14.73 -12.17
C GLY A 258 6.86 -13.32 -12.63
N VAL A 259 5.73 -13.13 -13.30
CA VAL A 259 5.19 -11.81 -13.66
C VAL A 259 3.88 -11.57 -12.91
N CYS A 260 3.90 -10.56 -12.04
CA CYS A 260 2.72 -10.09 -11.32
C CYS A 260 2.06 -8.95 -12.11
N ILE A 261 0.76 -9.10 -12.40
CA ILE A 261 -0.03 -8.08 -13.08
C ILE A 261 -1.05 -7.53 -12.07
N LEU A 262 -0.91 -6.25 -11.74
CA LEU A 262 -1.80 -5.55 -10.82
C LEU A 262 -2.63 -4.56 -11.63
N ASN A 263 -3.96 -4.72 -11.60
CA ASN A 263 -4.86 -3.76 -12.18
C ASN A 263 -5.28 -2.76 -11.10
N ILE A 264 -5.05 -1.47 -11.33
CA ILE A 264 -5.72 -0.46 -10.51
C ILE A 264 -7.16 -0.39 -11.01
N THR A 265 -8.08 -0.96 -10.26
CA THR A 265 -9.49 -0.62 -10.39
C THR A 265 -9.68 0.70 -9.64
N THR A 266 -9.57 1.83 -10.33
CA THR A 266 -10.11 3.08 -9.80
C THR A 266 -11.61 2.87 -9.66
N SER A 267 -12.09 2.68 -8.44
CA SER A 267 -13.51 2.60 -8.12
C SER A 267 -14.15 3.98 -8.33
N LEU A 268 -14.36 4.34 -9.59
CA LEU A 268 -15.12 5.51 -10.02
C LEU A 268 -16.14 5.04 -11.04
N GLU A 269 -16.90 3.99 -10.70
CA GLU A 269 -18.08 3.58 -11.46
C GLU A 269 -18.93 2.62 -10.60
N THR A 270 -19.40 3.10 -9.44
CA THR A 270 -20.70 2.65 -8.95
C THR A 270 -21.73 3.67 -9.44
N PRO A 271 -22.51 3.37 -10.50
CA PRO A 271 -23.69 4.16 -10.76
C PRO A 271 -24.60 4.00 -9.54
N MET A 272 -24.86 5.11 -8.85
CA MET A 272 -25.92 5.18 -7.84
C MET A 272 -27.20 4.71 -8.52
N ALA A 273 -27.63 3.49 -8.19
CA ALA A 273 -28.98 3.05 -8.48
C ALA A 273 -29.92 3.91 -7.63
N TRP A 274 -30.86 4.56 -8.32
CA TRP A 274 -31.90 5.42 -7.77
C TRP A 274 -32.88 4.63 -6.91
#